data_AF-A0A3T0N7F4-F1
#
_entry.id   AF-A0A3T0N7F4-F1
#
_cell.length_a   1.000
_cell.length_b   1.000
_cell.length_c   1.000
_cell.angle_alpha   90.00
_cell.angle_beta   90.00
_cell.angle_gamma   90.00
#
_symmetry.space_group_name_H-M   'P 1'
#
loop_
_entity.id
_entity.type
_entity.pdbx_description
1 polymer ?
#
loop_
_entity_poly.entity_id
_entity_poly.type
_entity_poly.pdbx_seq_one_letter_code
_entity_poly.pdbx_strand_id
1 'polypeptide(L)'
;MIKLHSITGPELKAHRRAQKISQTRMGQMIGCSRDAISRREARSNPIKYFRGVTARMLEVLGIEVLKRFETNSCSRGDGVLQTEDHLQEARDRQSELEFARALAKLSQPDRPCLAETRRGHLCKLMPEPGRKRCKFHGGMSTGPKTKEGRERIAAAQRKRWAAWRRQAGNS
;
A
#
# COMPACT_ATOMS: atom_id res chain seq x y z
N MET A 1 -31.49 8.56 -24.90
CA MET A 1 -30.57 8.34 -23.77
C MET A 1 -29.85 9.64 -23.51
N ILE A 2 -29.91 10.17 -22.28
CA ILE A 2 -29.28 11.45 -21.92
C ILE A 2 -27.87 11.13 -21.40
N LYS A 3 -26.83 11.78 -21.93
CA LYS A 3 -25.44 11.60 -21.49
C LYS A 3 -25.01 12.78 -20.63
N LEU A 4 -24.58 12.51 -19.39
CA LEU A 4 -24.14 13.54 -18.44
C LEU A 4 -22.77 13.16 -17.84
N HIS A 5 -21.95 14.14 -17.49
CA HIS A 5 -20.65 13.90 -16.82
C HIS A 5 -20.77 13.85 -15.28
N SER A 6 -21.84 14.44 -14.76
CA SER A 6 -22.20 14.43 -13.34
C SER A 6 -23.71 14.59 -13.23
N ILE A 7 -24.28 14.09 -12.12
CA ILE A 7 -25.69 14.29 -11.80
C ILE A 7 -25.86 14.42 -10.29
N THR A 8 -26.70 15.37 -9.88
CA THR A 8 -27.07 15.63 -8.48
C THR A 8 -28.43 15.01 -8.14
N GLY A 9 -28.77 14.94 -6.86
CA GLY A 9 -30.09 14.48 -6.41
C GLY A 9 -31.26 15.32 -6.96
N PRO A 10 -31.20 16.67 -6.90
CA PRO A 10 -32.21 17.53 -7.49
C PRO A 10 -32.39 17.34 -9.01
N GLU A 11 -31.31 17.13 -9.76
CA GLU A 11 -31.38 16.85 -11.20
C GLU A 11 -32.06 15.50 -11.48
N LEU A 12 -31.71 14.45 -10.72
CA LEU A 12 -32.40 13.15 -10.75
C LEU A 12 -33.91 13.29 -10.51
N LYS A 13 -34.28 14.13 -9.53
CA LYS A 13 -35.68 14.44 -9.22
C LYS A 13 -36.36 15.14 -10.39
N ALA A 14 -35.69 16.10 -11.04
CA ALA A 14 -36.20 16.82 -12.19
C ALA A 14 -36.45 15.86 -13.37
N HIS A 15 -35.49 14.99 -13.70
CA HIS A 15 -35.65 14.00 -14.76
C HIS A 15 -36.78 13.01 -14.48
N ARG A 16 -36.90 12.51 -13.25
CA ARG A 16 -38.02 11.65 -12.85
C ARG A 16 -39.37 12.36 -13.01
N ARG A 17 -39.46 13.63 -12.60
CA ARG A 17 -40.68 14.43 -12.72
C ARG A 17 -41.02 14.75 -14.18
N ALA A 18 -40.02 15.00 -15.03
CA ALA A 18 -40.21 15.20 -16.46
C ALA A 18 -40.86 13.98 -17.13
N GLN A 19 -40.50 12.77 -16.70
CA GLN A 19 -41.13 11.51 -17.16
C GLN A 19 -42.45 11.17 -16.45
N LYS A 20 -42.96 12.06 -15.59
CA LYS A 20 -44.20 11.88 -14.80
C LYS A 20 -44.20 10.64 -13.90
N ILE A 21 -43.02 10.19 -13.47
CA ILE A 21 -42.88 9.04 -12.56
C ILE A 21 -42.91 9.56 -11.11
N SER A 22 -43.74 8.98 -10.24
CA SER A 22 -43.75 9.33 -8.80
C SER A 22 -42.62 8.60 -8.05
N GLN A 23 -42.24 9.05 -6.85
CA GLN A 23 -41.22 8.34 -6.06
C GLN A 23 -41.65 6.91 -5.71
N THR A 24 -42.93 6.71 -5.40
CA THR A 24 -43.52 5.39 -5.12
C THR A 24 -43.47 4.50 -6.35
N ARG A 25 -43.87 5.02 -7.52
CA ARG A 25 -43.84 4.29 -8.79
C ARG A 25 -42.41 3.92 -9.19
N MET A 26 -41.46 4.84 -9.05
CA MET A 26 -40.04 4.57 -9.25
C MET A 26 -39.53 3.47 -8.31
N GLY A 27 -39.92 3.53 -7.03
CA GLY A 27 -39.60 2.51 -6.04
C GLY A 27 -40.11 1.13 -6.45
N GLN A 28 -41.36 1.04 -6.93
CA GLN A 28 -41.95 -0.20 -7.43
C GLN A 28 -41.21 -0.74 -8.66
N MET A 29 -40.91 0.12 -9.65
CA MET A 29 -40.19 -0.27 -10.87
C MET A 29 -38.80 -0.86 -10.58
N ILE A 30 -38.11 -0.33 -9.56
CA ILE A 30 -36.75 -0.71 -9.20
C ILE A 30 -36.70 -1.83 -8.14
N GLY A 31 -37.78 -2.04 -7.41
CA GLY A 31 -37.83 -2.92 -6.24
C GLY A 31 -37.16 -2.30 -5.00
N CYS A 32 -37.51 -1.06 -4.64
CA CYS A 32 -37.05 -0.40 -3.42
C CYS A 32 -38.10 0.52 -2.79
N SER A 33 -37.88 0.94 -1.53
CA SER A 33 -38.83 1.83 -0.84
C SER A 33 -38.80 3.27 -1.39
N ARG A 34 -39.94 3.95 -1.32
CA ARG A 34 -40.11 5.37 -1.67
C ARG A 34 -39.13 6.28 -0.92
N ASP A 35 -38.87 5.98 0.35
CA ASP A 35 -37.93 6.75 1.18
C ASP A 35 -36.49 6.56 0.73
N ALA A 36 -36.16 5.39 0.18
CA ALA A 36 -34.89 5.17 -0.46
C ALA A 36 -34.74 6.12 -1.67
N ILE A 37 -35.78 6.33 -2.49
CA ILE A 37 -35.75 7.30 -3.60
C ILE A 37 -35.59 8.73 -3.06
N SER A 38 -36.41 9.13 -2.09
CA SER A 38 -36.39 10.47 -1.49
C SER A 38 -35.00 10.84 -0.96
N ARG A 39 -34.32 9.91 -0.25
CA ARG A 39 -32.97 10.13 0.27
C ARG A 39 -31.90 10.37 -0.80
N ARG A 40 -32.04 9.80 -2.01
CA ARG A 40 -31.09 10.11 -3.11
C ARG A 40 -31.37 11.48 -3.70
N GLU A 41 -32.64 11.78 -3.93
CA GLU A 41 -33.08 13.06 -4.50
C GLU A 41 -32.76 14.26 -3.61
N ALA A 42 -32.68 14.07 -2.31
CA ALA A 42 -32.34 15.12 -1.35
C ALA A 42 -30.84 15.45 -1.28
N ARG A 43 -29.95 14.67 -1.91
CA ARG A 43 -28.50 14.94 -1.87
C ARG A 43 -28.11 16.03 -2.87
N SER A 44 -27.64 17.17 -2.36
CA SER A 44 -27.17 18.30 -3.15
C SER A 44 -25.84 18.02 -3.86
N ASN A 45 -24.96 17.23 -3.25
CA ASN A 45 -23.67 16.90 -3.84
C ASN A 45 -23.83 16.00 -5.07
N PRO A 46 -22.94 16.14 -6.09
CA PRO A 46 -22.89 15.21 -7.21
C PRO A 46 -22.78 13.77 -6.73
N ILE A 47 -23.55 12.89 -7.34
CA ILE A 47 -23.48 11.48 -7.02
C ILE A 47 -22.14 10.95 -7.52
N LYS A 48 -21.34 10.43 -6.58
CA LYS A 48 -20.03 9.84 -6.89
C LYS A 48 -20.15 8.39 -7.34
N TYR A 49 -20.99 7.61 -6.64
CA TYR A 49 -21.10 6.17 -6.86
C TYR A 49 -22.43 5.80 -7.55
N PHE A 50 -22.33 5.33 -8.79
CA PHE A 50 -23.46 4.87 -9.60
C PHE A 50 -23.69 3.36 -9.45
N ARG A 51 -23.98 2.91 -8.22
CA ARG A 51 -24.30 1.50 -7.92
C ARG A 51 -25.64 1.35 -7.20
N GLY A 52 -26.17 0.13 -7.19
CA GLY A 52 -27.37 -0.22 -6.42
C GLY A 52 -28.63 0.48 -6.93
N VAL A 53 -29.31 1.23 -6.08
CA VAL A 53 -30.57 1.89 -6.48
C VAL A 53 -30.33 3.09 -7.40
N THR A 54 -29.24 3.84 -7.24
CA THR A 54 -28.95 4.96 -8.14
C THR A 54 -28.74 4.45 -9.56
N ALA A 55 -27.98 3.36 -9.74
CA ALA A 55 -27.80 2.74 -11.06
C ALA A 55 -29.14 2.37 -11.70
N ARG A 56 -30.01 1.67 -10.95
CA ARG A 56 -31.35 1.29 -11.42
C ARG A 56 -32.25 2.49 -11.71
N MET A 57 -32.13 3.60 -10.97
CA MET A 57 -32.85 4.85 -11.28
C MET A 57 -32.38 5.44 -12.60
N LEU A 58 -31.08 5.46 -12.84
CA LEU A 58 -30.50 5.99 -14.08
C LEU A 58 -30.90 5.15 -15.29
N GLU A 59 -30.94 3.82 -15.15
CA GLU A 59 -31.46 2.90 -16.17
C GLU A 59 -32.91 3.20 -16.53
N VAL A 60 -33.82 3.28 -15.55
CA VAL A 60 -35.23 3.60 -15.78
C VAL A 60 -35.40 4.97 -16.44
N LEU A 61 -34.59 5.95 -16.03
CA LEU A 61 -34.64 7.30 -16.59
C LEU A 61 -33.92 7.41 -17.95
N GLY A 62 -33.22 6.37 -18.40
CA GLY A 62 -32.42 6.37 -19.62
C GLY A 62 -31.27 7.38 -19.60
N ILE A 63 -30.66 7.58 -18.43
CA ILE A 63 -29.53 8.48 -18.20
C ILE A 63 -28.26 7.65 -18.12
N GLU A 64 -27.31 7.96 -18.98
CA GLU A 64 -25.96 7.41 -18.94
C GLU A 64 -25.03 8.47 -18.34
N VAL A 65 -24.41 8.14 -17.21
CA VAL A 65 -23.39 9.01 -16.61
C VAL A 65 -22.03 8.57 -17.12
N LEU A 66 -21.42 9.44 -17.93
CA LEU A 66 -20.11 9.21 -18.51
C LEU A 66 -19.05 9.21 -17.42
N LYS A 67 -18.08 8.33 -17.57
CA LYS A 67 -16.91 8.27 -16.71
C LYS A 67 -16.20 9.63 -16.74
N ARG A 68 -15.90 10.16 -15.56
CA ARG A 68 -15.09 11.39 -15.45
C ARG A 68 -13.64 10.98 -15.61
N PHE A 69 -13.05 11.45 -16.71
CA PHE A 69 -11.64 11.29 -16.95
C PHE A 69 -10.90 12.59 -16.61
N GLU A 70 -9.74 12.47 -15.97
CA GLU A 70 -8.83 13.58 -15.69
C GLU A 70 -7.59 13.44 -16.56
N THR A 71 -7.15 14.57 -17.12
CA THR A 71 -5.84 14.69 -17.73
C THR A 71 -4.83 14.89 -16.61
N ASN A 72 -3.99 13.88 -16.37
CA ASN A 72 -2.91 14.00 -15.41
C ASN A 72 -1.82 14.90 -16.01
N SER A 73 -1.66 16.11 -15.44
CA SER A 73 -0.74 17.14 -15.95
C SER A 73 0.74 16.76 -15.79
N CYS A 74 1.03 15.64 -15.14
CA CYS A 74 2.38 15.14 -14.90
C CYS A 74 2.78 13.91 -15.72
N SER A 75 1.96 13.39 -16.65
CA SER A 75 2.32 12.16 -17.37
C SER A 75 3.15 12.42 -18.63
N ARG A 76 4.38 11.93 -18.65
CA ARG A 76 5.22 11.76 -19.85
C ARG A 76 4.85 10.53 -20.70
N GLY A 77 3.66 9.94 -20.55
CA GLY A 77 3.32 8.72 -21.30
C GLY A 77 1.95 8.10 -21.05
N ASP A 78 1.38 8.21 -19.84
CA ASP A 78 0.11 7.53 -19.53
C ASP A 78 -1.04 8.52 -19.47
N GLY A 79 -1.86 8.50 -20.54
CA GLY A 79 -2.91 9.47 -20.84
C GLY A 79 -4.10 9.47 -19.87
N VAL A 80 -5.15 10.18 -20.31
CA VAL A 80 -6.49 10.35 -19.72
C VAL A 80 -6.90 9.19 -18.78
N LEU A 81 -6.85 9.43 -17.47
CA LEU A 81 -7.19 8.43 -16.44
C LEU A 81 -8.61 8.63 -15.93
N GLN A 82 -9.32 7.55 -15.62
CA GLN A 82 -10.54 7.66 -14.82
C GLN A 82 -10.19 8.15 -13.41
N THR A 83 -10.92 9.16 -12.95
CA THR A 83 -10.67 9.79 -11.64
C THR A 83 -10.72 8.84 -10.46
N GLU A 84 -11.68 7.92 -10.45
CA GLU A 84 -11.82 6.93 -9.38
C GLU A 84 -10.66 5.93 -9.37
N ASP A 85 -10.23 5.47 -10.56
CA ASP A 85 -9.15 4.49 -10.71
C ASP A 85 -7.81 5.08 -10.24
N HIS A 86 -7.46 6.31 -10.65
CA HIS A 86 -6.22 6.98 -10.23
C HIS A 86 -6.14 7.20 -8.71
N LEU A 87 -7.25 7.58 -8.07
CA LEU A 87 -7.29 7.74 -6.61
C LEU A 87 -7.15 6.40 -5.88
N GLN A 88 -7.68 5.31 -6.46
CA GLN A 88 -7.53 3.97 -5.90
C GLN A 88 -6.08 3.48 -6.02
N GLU A 89 -5.47 3.62 -7.20
CA GLU A 89 -4.05 3.29 -7.42
C GLU A 89 -3.12 4.02 -6.44
N ALA A 90 -3.39 5.31 -6.17
CA ALA A 90 -2.61 6.09 -5.21
C ALA A 90 -2.73 5.54 -3.77
N ARG A 91 -3.92 5.09 -3.36
CA ARG A 91 -4.13 4.44 -2.06
C ARG A 91 -3.46 3.09 -1.99
N ASP A 92 -3.55 2.30 -3.05
CA ASP A 92 -2.92 0.97 -3.13
C ASP A 92 -1.41 1.10 -2.99
N ARG A 93 -0.79 2.07 -3.67
CA ARG A 93 0.63 2.41 -3.51
C ARG A 93 0.99 2.82 -2.08
N GLN A 94 0.15 3.62 -1.42
CA GLN A 94 0.37 3.99 -0.02
C GLN A 94 0.30 2.74 0.90
N SER A 95 -0.68 1.89 0.69
CA SER A 95 -0.86 0.63 1.42
C SER A 95 0.34 -0.31 1.25
N GLU A 96 0.84 -0.46 0.02
CA GLU A 96 2.04 -1.26 -0.28
C GLU A 96 3.28 -0.72 0.46
N LEU A 97 3.46 0.60 0.49
CA LEU A 97 4.55 1.24 1.23
C LEU A 97 4.43 1.03 2.74
N GLU A 98 3.23 1.14 3.29
CA GLU A 98 2.96 0.88 4.71
C GLU A 98 3.22 -0.58 5.07
N PHE A 99 2.77 -1.51 4.23
CA PHE A 99 3.02 -2.93 4.40
C PHE A 99 4.53 -3.24 4.34
N ALA A 100 5.25 -2.68 3.36
CA ALA A 100 6.69 -2.83 3.24
C ALA A 100 7.44 -2.28 4.48
N ARG A 101 7.01 -1.12 5.01
CA ARG A 101 7.56 -0.55 6.25
C ARG A 101 7.29 -1.44 7.47
N ALA A 102 6.09 -2.01 7.57
CA ALA A 102 5.73 -2.93 8.65
C ALA A 102 6.60 -4.19 8.61
N LEU A 103 6.78 -4.80 7.44
CA LEU A 103 7.69 -5.93 7.24
C LEU A 103 9.15 -5.58 7.57
N ALA A 104 9.62 -4.42 7.13
CA ALA A 104 10.97 -3.96 7.45
C ALA A 104 11.16 -3.76 8.96
N LYS A 105 10.13 -3.29 9.69
CA LYS A 105 10.16 -3.13 11.14
C LYS A 105 10.23 -4.48 11.87
N LEU A 106 9.48 -5.49 11.40
CA LEU A 106 9.53 -6.84 11.94
C LEU A 106 10.88 -7.53 11.75
N SER A 107 11.64 -7.17 10.72
CA SER A 107 12.98 -7.72 10.46
C SER A 107 14.12 -6.95 11.15
N GLN A 108 13.80 -5.90 11.93
CA GLN A 108 14.81 -5.19 12.71
C GLN A 108 15.30 -6.06 13.88
N PRO A 109 16.59 -5.99 14.22
CA PRO A 109 17.12 -6.65 15.41
C PRO A 109 16.45 -6.10 16.67
N ASP A 110 16.23 -6.95 17.66
CA ASP A 110 15.62 -6.65 18.97
C ASP A 110 16.64 -6.16 20.01
N ARG A 111 17.93 -6.36 19.74
CA ARG A 111 19.03 -6.03 20.66
C ARG A 111 20.21 -5.35 19.97
N PRO A 112 20.99 -4.53 20.69
CA PRO A 112 22.19 -3.89 20.16
C PRO A 112 23.32 -4.92 19.88
N CYS A 113 24.38 -4.46 19.22
CA CYS A 113 25.50 -5.28 18.78
C CYS A 113 26.26 -5.98 19.92
N LEU A 114 26.43 -5.31 21.07
CA LEU A 114 27.10 -5.83 22.27
C LEU A 114 28.52 -6.38 22.08
N ALA A 115 29.20 -6.05 20.97
CA ALA A 115 30.61 -6.36 20.81
C ALA A 115 31.46 -5.47 21.73
N GLU A 116 32.55 -6.00 22.28
CA GLU A 116 33.48 -5.21 23.08
C GLU A 116 34.16 -4.17 22.18
N THR A 117 34.07 -2.91 22.60
CA THR A 117 34.71 -1.80 21.90
C THR A 117 36.18 -1.70 22.32
N ARG A 118 37.00 -1.00 21.53
CA ARG A 118 38.40 -0.71 21.89
C ARG A 118 38.58 -0.02 23.26
N ARG A 119 37.54 0.63 23.77
CA ARG A 119 37.52 1.31 25.08
C ARG A 119 37.00 0.41 26.23
N GLY A 120 36.81 -0.90 25.99
CA GLY A 120 36.44 -1.88 27.00
C GLY A 120 34.95 -1.93 27.38
N HIS A 121 34.07 -1.17 26.73
CA HIS A 121 32.62 -1.23 26.97
C HIS A 121 31.87 -1.89 25.81
N LEU A 122 30.65 -2.38 26.08
CA LEU A 122 29.79 -3.04 25.09
C LEU A 122 29.21 -2.04 24.07
N CYS A 123 29.21 -2.43 22.79
CA CYS A 123 28.69 -1.63 21.70
C CYS A 123 27.15 -1.49 21.78
N LYS A 124 26.67 -0.24 21.76
CA LYS A 124 25.24 0.10 21.83
C LYS A 124 24.56 0.30 20.47
N LEU A 125 25.29 0.23 19.35
CA LEU A 125 24.71 0.39 18.02
C LEU A 125 23.82 -0.80 17.65
N MET A 126 22.75 -0.55 16.89
CA MET A 126 21.94 -1.62 16.33
C MET A 126 22.72 -2.43 15.28
N PRO A 127 22.52 -3.76 15.22
CA PRO A 127 23.04 -4.58 14.16
C PRO A 127 22.51 -4.19 12.78
N GLU A 128 23.22 -4.61 11.73
CA GLU A 128 22.68 -4.56 10.38
C GLU A 128 21.46 -5.49 10.26
N PRO A 129 20.46 -5.18 9.40
CA PRO A 129 19.29 -6.03 9.21
C PRO A 129 19.67 -7.49 8.94
N GLY A 130 19.07 -8.42 9.67
CA GLY A 130 19.36 -9.87 9.57
C GLY A 130 20.73 -10.30 10.12
N ARG A 131 21.48 -9.43 10.81
CA ARG A 131 22.80 -9.74 11.40
C ARG A 131 22.79 -9.55 12.92
N LYS A 132 23.80 -10.12 13.59
CA LYS A 132 23.98 -9.99 15.05
C LYS A 132 24.89 -8.82 15.46
N ARG A 133 25.62 -8.21 14.53
CA ARG A 133 26.59 -7.13 14.80
C ARG A 133 26.38 -5.93 13.90
N CYS A 134 26.82 -4.75 14.33
CA CYS A 134 26.72 -3.50 13.57
C CYS A 134 27.84 -3.36 12.53
N LYS A 135 27.74 -2.37 11.63
CA LYS A 135 28.76 -2.08 10.61
C LYS A 135 30.21 -2.06 11.11
N PHE A 136 30.48 -1.51 12.29
CA PHE A 136 31.84 -1.39 12.83
C PHE A 136 32.40 -2.68 13.44
N HIS A 137 31.53 -3.61 13.83
CA HIS A 137 31.92 -4.87 14.45
C HIS A 137 31.65 -6.08 13.54
N GLY A 138 31.70 -5.86 12.22
CA GLY A 138 31.60 -6.91 11.21
C GLY A 138 30.20 -7.19 10.68
N GLY A 139 29.19 -6.39 11.02
CA GLY A 139 27.83 -6.50 10.48
C GLY A 139 27.73 -6.38 8.96
N MET A 140 28.63 -5.57 8.36
CA MET A 140 28.74 -5.42 6.90
C MET A 140 29.77 -6.40 6.28
N SER A 141 30.44 -7.23 7.09
CA SER A 141 31.40 -8.19 6.56
C SER A 141 30.66 -9.32 5.85
N THR A 142 31.00 -9.57 4.60
CA THR A 142 30.39 -10.66 3.80
C THR A 142 31.14 -11.99 3.92
N GLY A 143 32.30 -12.00 4.61
CA GLY A 143 33.18 -13.16 4.71
C GLY A 143 33.84 -13.54 3.37
N PRO A 144 34.73 -14.55 3.36
CA PRO A 144 35.32 -15.06 2.13
C PRO A 144 34.28 -15.81 1.29
N LYS A 145 34.06 -15.38 0.04
CA LYS A 145 33.12 -16.04 -0.88
C LYS A 145 33.74 -17.23 -1.64
N THR A 146 35.05 -17.20 -1.87
CA THR A 146 35.78 -18.23 -2.63
C THR A 146 36.18 -19.42 -1.76
N LYS A 147 36.41 -20.59 -2.38
CA LYS A 147 36.89 -21.80 -1.69
C LYS A 147 38.29 -21.57 -1.10
N GLU A 148 39.22 -21.06 -1.89
CA GLU A 148 40.58 -20.72 -1.46
C GLU A 148 40.58 -19.70 -0.31
N GLY A 149 39.70 -18.69 -0.37
CA GLY A 149 39.57 -17.70 0.69
C GLY A 149 39.11 -18.33 2.01
N ARG A 150 38.15 -19.26 1.95
CA ARG A 150 37.70 -20.03 3.12
C ARG A 150 38.81 -20.91 3.68
N GLU A 151 39.57 -21.60 2.83
CA GLU A 151 40.69 -22.45 3.24
C GLU A 151 41.81 -21.64 3.91
N ARG A 152 42.14 -20.46 3.36
CA ARG A 152 43.13 -19.55 3.94
C ARG A 152 42.73 -19.11 5.35
N ILE A 153 41.47 -18.71 5.56
CA ILE A 153 40.97 -18.32 6.88
C ILE A 153 40.97 -19.52 7.84
N ALA A 154 40.54 -20.70 7.38
CA ALA A 154 40.53 -21.91 8.20
C ALA A 154 41.95 -22.32 8.64
N ALA A 155 42.93 -22.25 7.74
CA ALA A 155 44.33 -22.51 8.05
C ALA A 155 44.88 -21.51 9.08
N ALA A 156 44.59 -20.21 8.92
CA ALA A 156 44.98 -19.19 9.88
C ALA A 156 44.33 -19.42 11.26
N GLN A 157 43.06 -19.83 11.30
CA GLN A 157 42.39 -20.18 12.55
C GLN A 157 43.07 -21.37 13.24
N ARG A 158 43.32 -22.47 12.52
CA ARG A 158 44.02 -23.65 13.06
C ARG A 158 45.38 -23.30 13.68
N LYS A 159 46.17 -22.45 13.01
CA LYS A 159 47.46 -21.97 13.53
C LYS A 159 47.29 -21.20 14.85
N ARG A 160 46.32 -20.27 14.93
CA ARG A 160 46.04 -19.51 16.16
C ARG A 160 45.67 -20.41 17.33
N TRP A 161 44.79 -21.40 17.12
CA TRP A 161 44.40 -22.36 18.17
C TRP A 161 45.55 -23.26 18.61
N ALA A 162 46.41 -23.70 17.69
CA ALA A 162 47.61 -24.47 18.05
C ALA A 162 48.61 -23.64 18.86
N ALA A 163 48.75 -22.34 18.58
CA ALA A 163 49.56 -21.43 19.39
C ALA A 163 48.97 -21.25 20.79
N TRP A 164 47.66 -21.00 20.89
CA TRP A 164 46.98 -20.86 22.18
C TRP A 164 47.07 -22.12 23.04
N ARG A 165 46.85 -23.32 22.47
CA ARG A 165 46.96 -24.60 23.20
C ARG A 165 48.35 -24.83 23.80
N ARG A 166 49.40 -24.54 23.01
CA ARG A 166 50.79 -24.60 23.49
C ARG A 166 51.05 -23.63 24.65
N GLN A 167 50.47 -22.43 24.61
CA GLN A 167 50.61 -21.43 25.68
C GLN A 167 49.80 -21.80 26.94
N ALA A 168 48.63 -22.44 26.76
CA ALA A 168 47.75 -22.83 27.84
C ALA A 168 48.16 -24.14 28.55
N GLY A 169 49.27 -24.78 28.15
CA GLY A 169 49.73 -26.05 28.73
C GLY A 169 48.88 -27.28 28.38
N ASN A 170 47.81 -27.10 27.60
CA ASN A 170 46.97 -28.18 27.07
C ASN A 170 47.58 -28.70 25.78
N SER A 171 48.61 -29.54 25.90
CA SER A 171 49.17 -30.33 24.79
C SER A 171 48.39 -31.61 24.62
#